data_AF-A0A5J5PY68-F1
#
_entry.id   AF-A0A5J5PY68-F1
#
_cell.length_a   1.000
_cell.length_b   1.000
_cell.length_c   1.000
_cell.angle_alpha   90.00
_cell.angle_beta   90.00
_cell.angle_gamma   90.00
#
_symmetry.space_group_name_H-M   'P 1'
#
loop_
_entity.id
_entity.type
_entity.pdbx_description
1 polymer ?
#
loop_
_entity_poly.entity_id
_entity_poly.type
_entity_poly.pdbx_seq_one_letter_code
_entity_poly.pdbx_strand_id
1 'polypeptide(L)'
;MASKALLFPLAALLLVSTKVSSYEQEEKLEIPVKAPPAPVQTPTPAPSAEVLSPPYEPPAPPPVKVPSPPYEPPVMAPSLPYEPTAPTPPTQPPTPPYIPQNPTPAPPATTPPPYKPPSRTFPPVITKKDCIPLCGPRCKLRSRTKLCLRACIRCCYKCKCVPPGTYGNREMCGKCYTEMKTRYNKPKCP
;
A
#
# COMPACT_ATOMS: atom_id res chain seq x y z
N MET A 1 62.39 -28.62 -27.78
CA MET A 1 61.00 -28.86 -27.36
C MET A 1 60.45 -27.65 -26.60
N ALA A 2 60.11 -26.55 -27.28
CA ALA A 2 59.74 -25.28 -26.61
C ALA A 2 58.70 -24.44 -27.39
N SER A 3 57.81 -25.07 -28.15
CA SER A 3 56.86 -24.38 -29.05
C SER A 3 55.38 -24.63 -28.73
N LYS A 4 55.07 -25.36 -27.64
CA LYS A 4 53.69 -25.70 -27.24
C LYS A 4 53.16 -24.90 -26.03
N ALA A 5 54.01 -24.12 -25.36
CA ALA A 5 53.60 -23.33 -24.18
C ALA A 5 52.96 -21.97 -24.53
N LEU A 6 53.20 -21.44 -25.74
CA LEU A 6 52.66 -20.13 -26.16
C LEU A 6 51.28 -20.20 -26.84
N LEU A 7 50.83 -21.40 -27.25
CA LEU A 7 49.50 -21.56 -27.88
C LEU A 7 48.36 -21.54 -26.86
N PHE A 8 48.59 -22.01 -25.63
CA PHE A 8 47.59 -22.03 -24.57
C PHE A 8 47.13 -20.63 -24.08
N PRO A 9 48.02 -19.65 -23.83
CA PRO A 9 47.58 -18.31 -23.42
C PRO A 9 46.89 -17.55 -24.56
N LEU A 10 47.31 -17.73 -25.81
CA LEU A 10 46.66 -17.13 -26.98
C LEU A 10 45.22 -17.64 -27.17
N ALA A 11 44.99 -18.93 -26.99
CA ALA A 11 43.64 -19.51 -27.06
C ALA A 11 42.72 -18.99 -25.93
N ALA A 12 43.25 -18.82 -24.72
CA ALA A 12 42.50 -18.24 -23.61
C ALA A 12 42.16 -16.76 -23.83
N LEU A 13 43.10 -15.97 -24.38
CA LEU A 13 42.88 -14.55 -24.67
C LEU A 13 41.79 -14.36 -25.75
N LEU A 14 41.78 -15.21 -26.79
CA LEU A 14 40.73 -15.18 -27.82
C LEU A 14 39.34 -15.54 -27.27
N LEU A 15 39.25 -16.53 -26.35
CA LEU A 15 37.99 -16.89 -25.70
C LEU A 15 37.43 -15.78 -24.80
N VAL A 16 38.29 -15.00 -24.14
CA VAL A 16 37.86 -13.87 -23.29
C VAL A 16 37.40 -12.68 -24.15
N SER A 17 38.09 -12.34 -25.24
CA SER A 17 37.69 -11.24 -26.13
C SER A 17 36.35 -11.46 -26.84
N THR A 18 36.02 -12.72 -27.18
CA THR A 18 34.71 -13.02 -27.80
C THR A 18 33.51 -12.84 -26.86
N LYS A 19 33.70 -12.95 -25.54
CA LYS A 19 32.61 -12.74 -24.57
C LYS A 19 32.29 -11.26 -24.34
N VAL A 20 33.26 -10.36 -24.46
CA VAL A 20 33.03 -8.90 -24.33
C VAL A 20 32.24 -8.35 -25.52
N SER A 21 32.46 -8.86 -26.74
CA SER A 21 31.77 -8.38 -27.94
C SER A 21 30.29 -8.78 -28.02
N SER A 22 29.81 -9.71 -27.19
CA SER A 22 28.42 -10.21 -27.27
C SER A 22 27.43 -9.39 -26.42
N TYR A 23 27.88 -8.39 -25.65
CA TYR A 23 26.98 -7.58 -24.80
C TYR A 23 26.53 -6.25 -25.45
N GLU A 24 27.12 -5.82 -26.57
CA GLU A 24 26.84 -4.49 -27.17
C GLU A 24 25.94 -4.52 -28.41
N GLN A 25 25.35 -5.66 -28.77
CA GLN A 25 24.56 -5.81 -30.00
C GLN A 25 23.13 -6.30 -29.74
N GLU A 26 22.45 -5.69 -28.78
CA GLU A 26 21.00 -5.82 -28.53
C GLU A 26 20.34 -4.43 -28.45
N GLU A 27 20.75 -3.49 -29.32
CA GLU A 27 20.00 -2.23 -29.55
C GLU A 27 19.64 -2.03 -31.04
N LYS A 28 19.66 -3.09 -31.84
CA LYS A 28 19.29 -2.96 -33.26
C LYS A 28 18.54 -4.16 -33.81
N LEU A 29 17.35 -4.39 -33.27
CA LEU A 29 16.29 -5.08 -33.99
C LEU A 29 15.07 -4.16 -34.04
N GLU A 30 15.00 -3.39 -35.13
CA GLU A 30 13.82 -2.61 -35.49
C GLU A 30 12.64 -3.58 -35.68
N ILE A 31 11.67 -3.48 -34.78
CA ILE A 31 10.34 -4.05 -34.98
C ILE A 31 9.70 -3.25 -36.12
N PRO A 32 9.09 -3.90 -37.14
CA PRO A 32 8.35 -3.17 -38.16
C PRO A 32 7.07 -2.63 -37.52
N VAL A 33 7.11 -1.36 -37.13
CA VAL A 33 5.91 -0.63 -36.72
C VAL A 33 5.06 -0.43 -37.97
N LYS A 34 3.95 -1.18 -38.01
CA LYS A 34 2.85 -1.01 -38.96
C LYS A 34 2.52 0.48 -39.08
N ALA A 35 2.38 0.94 -40.33
CA ALA A 35 2.11 2.33 -40.68
C ALA A 35 1.04 3.00 -39.79
N PRO A 36 1.17 4.29 -39.47
CA PRO A 36 0.17 5.00 -38.69
C PRO A 36 -1.18 4.99 -39.43
N PRO A 37 -2.31 4.83 -38.72
CA PRO A 37 -3.60 5.07 -39.34
C PRO A 37 -3.67 6.55 -39.78
N ALA A 38 -4.34 6.77 -40.92
CA ALA A 38 -4.58 8.08 -41.51
C ALA A 38 -5.07 9.11 -40.48
N PRO A 39 -4.77 10.42 -40.67
CA PRO A 39 -5.18 11.44 -39.74
C PRO A 39 -6.71 11.49 -39.69
N VAL A 40 -7.27 11.12 -38.54
CA VAL A 40 -8.68 11.32 -38.23
C VAL A 40 -8.89 12.83 -38.17
N GLN A 41 -9.71 13.34 -39.10
CA GLN A 41 -10.17 14.71 -39.08
C GLN A 41 -10.94 14.95 -37.78
N THR A 42 -10.40 15.81 -36.92
CA THR A 42 -11.13 16.35 -35.78
C THR A 42 -12.26 17.24 -36.30
N PRO A 43 -13.51 17.12 -35.81
CA PRO A 43 -14.53 18.09 -36.12
C PRO A 43 -14.13 19.44 -35.54
N THR A 44 -14.22 20.47 -36.38
CA THR A 44 -14.04 21.89 -36.06
C THR A 44 -14.84 22.24 -34.79
N PRO A 45 -14.22 22.79 -33.74
CA PRO A 45 -14.98 23.38 -32.64
C PRO A 45 -15.67 24.64 -33.16
N ALA A 46 -16.98 24.73 -32.92
CA ALA A 46 -17.76 25.95 -33.06
C ALA A 46 -17.12 27.11 -32.27
N PRO A 47 -17.26 28.37 -32.69
CA PRO A 47 -16.68 29.50 -31.97
C PRO A 47 -17.30 29.58 -30.57
N SER A 48 -16.48 29.34 -29.55
CA SER A 48 -16.84 29.61 -28.16
C SER A 48 -17.09 31.10 -28.01
N ALA A 49 -18.28 31.43 -27.50
CA ALA A 49 -18.60 32.76 -27.03
C ALA A 49 -17.55 33.23 -26.01
N GLU A 50 -17.11 34.48 -26.19
CA GLU A 50 -16.25 35.21 -25.26
C GLU A 50 -16.85 35.19 -23.85
N VAL A 51 -16.27 34.39 -22.97
CA VAL A 51 -16.52 34.50 -21.53
C VAL A 51 -15.46 35.44 -21.00
N LEU A 52 -15.88 36.69 -20.68
CA LEU A 52 -15.08 37.65 -19.94
C LEU A 52 -14.58 36.97 -18.65
N SER A 53 -13.27 36.79 -18.53
CA SER A 53 -12.62 36.34 -17.30
C SER A 53 -12.93 37.31 -16.16
N PRO A 54 -13.27 36.84 -14.95
CA PRO A 54 -13.36 37.74 -13.80
C PRO A 54 -11.96 38.33 -13.47
N PRO A 55 -11.90 39.54 -12.89
CA PRO A 55 -10.64 40.18 -12.52
C PRO A 55 -9.80 39.27 -11.61
N TYR A 56 -8.53 39.11 -11.96
CA TYR A 56 -7.59 38.31 -11.19
C TYR A 56 -7.26 39.03 -9.88
N GLU A 57 -7.79 38.52 -8.76
CA GLU A 57 -7.45 39.01 -7.42
C GLU A 57 -6.17 38.30 -6.94
N PRO A 58 -5.11 39.05 -6.57
CA PRO A 58 -3.87 38.44 -6.13
C PRO A 58 -4.05 37.67 -4.81
N PRO A 59 -3.37 36.53 -4.63
CA PRO A 59 -3.48 35.74 -3.41
C PRO A 59 -2.98 36.54 -2.20
N ALA A 60 -3.75 36.51 -1.11
CA ALA A 60 -3.44 37.17 0.13
C ALA A 60 -2.04 36.78 0.66
N PRO A 61 -1.29 37.71 1.27
CA PRO A 61 0.01 37.40 1.87
C PRO A 61 -0.12 36.34 2.95
N PRO A 62 0.92 35.52 3.19
CA PRO A 62 0.90 34.50 4.23
C PRO A 62 0.68 35.16 5.60
N PRO A 63 -0.06 34.51 6.51
CA PRO A 63 -0.33 35.07 7.82
C PRO A 63 0.99 35.28 8.56
N VAL A 64 1.24 36.52 8.98
CA VAL A 64 2.38 36.89 9.79
C VAL A 64 2.27 36.14 11.12
N LYS A 65 3.32 35.39 11.47
CA LYS A 65 3.35 34.56 12.68
C LYS A 65 3.42 35.49 13.90
N VAL A 66 2.26 35.74 14.53
CA VAL A 66 2.19 36.52 15.77
C VAL A 66 2.93 35.72 16.86
N PRO A 67 3.90 36.32 17.58
CA PRO A 67 4.56 35.68 18.71
C PRO A 67 3.52 35.33 19.78
N SER A 68 3.51 34.07 20.23
CA SER A 68 2.68 33.63 21.35
C SER A 68 3.00 34.47 22.60
N PRO A 69 2.01 34.88 23.40
CA PRO A 69 2.29 35.57 24.66
C PRO A 69 3.10 34.67 25.60
N PRO A 70 3.92 35.25 26.50
CA PRO A 70 4.64 34.49 27.52
C PRO A 70 3.67 33.61 28.33
N TYR A 71 4.00 32.33 28.47
CA TYR A 71 3.17 31.39 29.20
C TYR A 71 3.22 31.70 30.69
N GLU A 72 2.13 32.22 31.26
CA GLU A 72 1.95 32.31 32.70
C GLU A 72 1.49 30.95 33.23
N PRO A 73 2.20 30.33 34.20
CA PRO A 73 1.75 29.10 34.80
C PRO A 73 0.45 29.36 35.59
N PRO A 74 -0.55 28.46 35.52
CA PRO A 74 -1.80 28.64 36.24
C PRO A 74 -1.52 28.59 37.76
N VAL A 75 -1.95 29.64 38.47
CA VAL A 75 -1.95 29.65 39.93
C VAL A 75 -2.93 28.59 40.45
N MET A 76 -2.43 27.63 41.22
CA MET A 76 -3.25 26.61 41.87
C MET A 76 -4.16 27.27 42.91
N ALA A 77 -5.47 27.16 42.71
CA ALA A 77 -6.45 27.51 43.74
C ALA A 77 -6.29 26.58 44.96
N PRO A 78 -6.46 27.07 46.20
CA PRO A 78 -6.42 26.22 47.38
C PRO A 78 -7.57 25.20 47.36
N SER A 79 -7.22 23.92 47.38
CA SER A 79 -8.17 22.81 47.50
C SER A 79 -8.81 22.79 48.89
N LEU A 80 -10.14 22.84 48.95
CA LEU A 80 -10.90 22.61 50.18
C LEU A 80 -10.63 21.20 50.75
N PRO A 81 -10.76 20.99 52.07
CA PRO A 81 -10.56 19.68 52.68
C PRO A 81 -11.53 18.65 52.11
N TYR A 82 -10.98 17.57 51.55
CA TYR A 82 -11.76 16.44 51.05
C TYR A 82 -12.15 15.52 52.20
N GLU A 83 -13.46 15.31 52.37
CA GLU A 83 -14.00 14.31 53.28
C GLU A 83 -13.95 12.92 52.59
N PRO A 84 -13.41 11.86 53.22
CA PRO A 84 -13.24 10.56 52.57
C PRO A 84 -14.59 9.83 52.46
N THR A 85 -15.24 9.89 51.29
CA THR A 85 -16.36 8.99 50.98
C THR A 85 -15.81 7.67 50.46
N ALA A 86 -16.19 6.56 51.09
CA ALA A 86 -15.79 5.21 50.68
C ALA A 86 -16.18 4.92 49.22
N PRO A 87 -15.33 4.22 48.43
CA PRO A 87 -15.66 3.89 47.04
C PRO A 87 -16.82 2.90 46.99
N THR A 88 -17.97 3.34 46.50
CA THR A 88 -19.04 2.45 46.07
C THR A 88 -18.55 1.56 44.91
N PRO A 89 -18.87 0.25 44.91
CA PRO A 89 -18.50 -0.64 43.82
C PRO A 89 -19.12 -0.16 42.49
N PRO A 90 -18.43 -0.30 41.35
CA PRO A 90 -18.97 0.13 40.07
C PRO A 90 -20.20 -0.73 39.74
N THR A 91 -21.38 -0.13 39.83
CA THR A 91 -22.61 -0.71 39.30
C THR A 91 -22.45 -0.80 37.78
N GLN A 92 -22.32 -2.02 37.27
CA GLN A 92 -22.26 -2.28 35.84
C GLN A 92 -23.58 -1.78 35.23
N PRO A 93 -23.56 -0.90 34.20
CA PRO A 93 -24.79 -0.45 33.57
C PRO A 93 -25.53 -1.68 33.03
N PRO A 94 -26.87 -1.74 33.16
CA PRO A 94 -27.63 -2.86 32.65
C PRO A 94 -27.34 -3.02 31.16
N THR A 95 -26.97 -4.24 30.75
CA THR A 95 -26.85 -4.60 29.35
C THR A 95 -28.17 -4.25 28.66
N PRO A 96 -28.17 -3.47 27.57
CA PRO A 96 -29.39 -3.19 26.83
C PRO A 96 -30.02 -4.52 26.41
N PRO A 97 -31.37 -4.64 26.45
CA PRO A 97 -32.05 -5.84 26.01
C PRO A 97 -31.56 -6.22 24.62
N TYR A 98 -31.12 -7.46 24.45
CA TYR A 98 -30.80 -8.01 23.14
C TYR A 98 -32.06 -7.96 22.28
N ILE A 99 -32.16 -6.94 21.43
CA ILE A 99 -33.15 -6.90 20.36
C ILE A 99 -32.64 -7.91 19.33
N PRO A 100 -33.40 -8.97 19.01
CA PRO A 100 -33.05 -9.87 17.93
C PRO A 100 -32.94 -9.03 16.65
N GLN A 101 -31.71 -8.84 16.17
CA GLN A 101 -31.53 -8.29 14.83
C GLN A 101 -32.14 -9.33 13.88
N ASN A 102 -33.23 -8.93 13.21
CA ASN A 102 -33.80 -9.72 12.13
C ASN A 102 -32.66 -10.18 11.22
N PRO A 103 -32.51 -11.47 10.90
CA PRO A 103 -31.36 -11.96 10.15
C PRO A 103 -31.26 -11.16 8.86
N THR A 104 -30.21 -10.34 8.76
CA THR A 104 -29.90 -9.65 7.51
C THR A 104 -29.75 -10.75 6.46
N PRO A 105 -30.46 -10.69 5.31
CA PRO A 105 -30.29 -11.65 4.25
C PRO A 105 -28.81 -11.81 3.98
N ALA A 106 -28.30 -13.03 4.12
CA ALA A 106 -26.90 -13.31 3.83
C ALA A 106 -26.61 -12.76 2.42
N PRO A 107 -25.52 -12.00 2.21
CA PRO A 107 -25.16 -11.57 0.88
C PRO A 107 -25.12 -12.82 -0.02
N PRO A 108 -25.68 -12.75 -1.24
CA PRO A 108 -25.78 -13.91 -2.11
C PRO A 108 -24.41 -14.57 -2.22
N ALA A 109 -24.37 -15.86 -1.89
CA ALA A 109 -23.18 -16.70 -1.93
C ALA A 109 -22.68 -16.77 -3.38
N THR A 110 -21.99 -15.72 -3.81
CA THR A 110 -21.22 -15.75 -5.04
C THR A 110 -20.03 -16.60 -4.68
N THR A 111 -20.05 -17.87 -5.07
CA THR A 111 -18.93 -18.79 -4.87
C THR A 111 -17.66 -18.07 -5.31
N PRO A 112 -16.72 -17.78 -4.39
CA PRO A 112 -15.47 -17.18 -4.80
C PRO A 112 -14.85 -18.13 -5.84
N PRO A 113 -14.24 -17.61 -6.91
CA PRO A 113 -13.58 -18.46 -7.88
C PRO A 113 -12.59 -19.38 -7.13
N PRO A 114 -12.47 -20.66 -7.53
CA PRO A 114 -11.60 -21.61 -6.86
C PRO A 114 -10.21 -21.00 -6.73
N TYR A 115 -9.79 -20.77 -5.48
CA TYR A 115 -8.49 -20.21 -5.15
C TYR A 115 -7.44 -21.21 -5.60
N LYS A 116 -6.88 -21.03 -6.80
CA LYS A 116 -5.71 -21.79 -7.23
C LYS A 116 -4.55 -21.32 -6.36
N PRO A 117 -4.00 -22.18 -5.48
CA PRO A 117 -2.80 -21.82 -4.75
C PRO A 117 -1.71 -21.50 -5.78
N PRO A 118 -0.92 -20.42 -5.57
CA PRO A 118 0.18 -20.11 -6.48
C PRO A 118 1.11 -21.32 -6.54
N SER A 119 1.31 -21.84 -7.77
CA SER A 119 2.26 -22.93 -8.04
C SER A 119 3.64 -22.54 -7.54
N ARG A 120 4.30 -23.42 -6.78
CA ARG A 120 5.58 -23.16 -6.09
C ARG A 120 6.79 -23.20 -7.03
N THR A 121 6.74 -22.48 -8.14
CA THR A 121 7.86 -22.35 -9.09
C THR A 121 8.56 -21.01 -8.85
N PHE A 122 9.57 -21.02 -7.96
CA PHE A 122 10.34 -19.85 -7.49
C PHE A 122 9.47 -18.77 -6.80
N PRO A 123 9.95 -18.10 -5.72
CA PRO A 123 9.11 -17.09 -5.07
C PRO A 123 8.81 -15.99 -6.09
N PRO A 124 7.54 -15.70 -6.42
CA PRO A 124 7.24 -14.49 -7.16
C PRO A 124 7.76 -13.34 -6.31
N VAL A 125 8.63 -12.51 -6.89
CA VAL A 125 9.08 -11.29 -6.22
C VAL A 125 7.84 -10.42 -6.04
N ILE A 126 7.17 -10.54 -4.89
CA ILE A 126 6.02 -9.70 -4.58
C ILE A 126 6.56 -8.32 -4.25
N THR A 127 6.44 -7.42 -5.23
CA THR A 127 6.63 -6.00 -5.04
C THR A 127 5.43 -5.42 -4.29
N LYS A 128 5.54 -4.17 -3.81
CA LYS A 128 4.38 -3.52 -3.17
C LYS A 128 3.18 -3.40 -4.11
N LYS A 129 3.40 -3.34 -5.43
CA LYS A 129 2.33 -3.22 -6.43
C LYS A 129 1.51 -4.51 -6.52
N ASP A 130 2.17 -5.66 -6.42
CA ASP A 130 1.51 -6.97 -6.44
C ASP A 130 0.64 -7.22 -5.21
N CYS A 131 0.94 -6.51 -4.11
CA CYS A 131 0.12 -6.52 -2.90
C CYS A 131 -1.17 -5.71 -3.02
N ILE A 132 -1.25 -4.72 -3.91
CA ILE A 132 -2.43 -3.85 -4.06
C ILE A 132 -3.69 -4.67 -4.39
N PRO A 133 -3.70 -5.51 -5.45
CA PRO A 133 -4.89 -6.29 -5.81
C PRO A 133 -5.24 -7.34 -4.75
N LEU A 134 -4.28 -7.83 -3.97
CA LEU A 134 -4.52 -8.80 -2.89
C LEU A 134 -5.13 -8.14 -1.64
N CYS A 135 -4.66 -6.94 -1.31
CA CYS A 135 -5.12 -6.18 -0.14
C CYS A 135 -6.48 -5.52 -0.35
N GLY A 136 -6.89 -5.28 -1.59
CA GLY A 136 -8.20 -4.71 -1.92
C GLY A 136 -9.37 -5.50 -1.32
N PRO A 137 -9.54 -6.79 -1.68
CA PRO A 137 -10.56 -7.66 -1.10
C PRO A 137 -10.44 -7.75 0.42
N ARG A 138 -9.22 -7.90 0.94
CA ARG A 138 -8.96 -8.05 2.38
C ARG A 138 -9.47 -6.87 3.20
N CYS A 139 -9.35 -5.66 2.66
CA CYS A 139 -9.72 -4.42 3.35
C CYS A 139 -11.12 -3.91 3.00
N LYS A 140 -11.86 -4.58 2.11
CA LYS A 140 -13.13 -4.12 1.54
C LYS A 140 -14.19 -3.77 2.60
N LEU A 141 -14.26 -4.54 3.69
CA LEU A 141 -15.26 -4.36 4.76
C LEU A 141 -14.74 -3.59 5.98
N ARG A 142 -13.50 -3.08 5.98
CA ARG A 142 -13.03 -2.24 7.08
C ARG A 142 -13.49 -0.80 6.91
N SER A 143 -14.08 -0.25 7.96
CA SER A 143 -14.47 1.17 8.07
C SER A 143 -13.33 2.13 7.74
N ARG A 144 -12.08 1.77 8.11
CA ARG A 144 -10.87 2.53 7.77
C ARG A 144 -10.10 1.84 6.64
N THR A 145 -10.70 1.75 5.46
CA THR A 145 -10.14 1.01 4.30
C THR A 145 -8.73 1.47 3.92
N LYS A 146 -8.47 2.79 3.84
CA LYS A 146 -7.14 3.34 3.50
C LYS A 146 -6.06 2.96 4.51
N LEU A 147 -6.42 2.93 5.80
CA LEU A 147 -5.51 2.50 6.88
C LEU A 147 -5.23 1.00 6.79
N CYS A 148 -6.27 0.20 6.56
CA CYS A 148 -6.14 -1.24 6.33
C CYS A 148 -5.23 -1.53 5.13
N LEU A 149 -5.42 -0.86 4.00
CA LEU A 149 -4.59 -1.05 2.79
C LEU A 149 -3.12 -0.76 3.07
N ARG A 150 -2.80 0.35 3.74
CA ARG A 150 -1.41 0.67 4.13
C ARG A 150 -0.78 -0.40 5.02
N ALA A 151 -1.53 -0.93 5.99
CA ALA A 151 -1.07 -1.99 6.86
C ALA A 151 -0.88 -3.31 6.09
N CYS A 152 -1.89 -3.71 5.31
CA CYS A 152 -1.88 -4.92 4.50
C CYS A 152 -0.71 -4.92 3.50
N ILE A 153 -0.49 -3.85 2.73
CA ILE A 153 0.58 -3.77 1.73
C ILE A 153 1.95 -3.93 2.40
N ARG A 154 2.15 -3.35 3.59
CA ARG A 154 3.39 -3.52 4.36
C ARG A 154 3.56 -4.96 4.83
N CYS A 155 2.51 -5.60 5.34
CA CYS A 155 2.53 -6.99 5.76
C CYS A 155 2.77 -7.94 4.58
N CYS A 156 2.07 -7.74 3.47
CA CYS A 156 2.24 -8.49 2.24
C CYS A 156 3.65 -8.36 1.68
N TYR A 157 4.21 -7.14 1.64
CA TYR A 157 5.58 -6.97 1.14
C TYR A 157 6.63 -7.67 2.00
N LYS A 158 6.43 -7.69 3.33
CA LYS A 158 7.33 -8.32 4.30
C LYS A 158 7.17 -9.84 4.35
N CYS A 159 5.93 -10.33 4.36
CA CYS A 159 5.58 -11.72 4.58
C CYS A 159 5.24 -12.48 3.29
N LYS A 160 5.19 -11.80 2.15
CA LYS A 160 4.89 -12.36 0.82
C LYS A 160 3.57 -13.14 0.76
N CYS A 161 2.61 -12.76 1.60
CA CYS A 161 1.32 -13.43 1.73
C CYS A 161 0.22 -12.47 2.20
N VAL A 162 -1.00 -12.66 1.69
CA VAL A 162 -2.23 -12.01 2.15
C VAL A 162 -3.28 -13.09 2.42
N PRO A 163 -3.87 -13.15 3.63
CA PRO A 163 -4.91 -14.13 3.95
C PRO A 163 -6.16 -13.97 3.08
N PRO A 164 -6.83 -15.07 2.71
CA PRO A 164 -8.08 -15.02 1.98
C PRO A 164 -9.23 -14.48 2.85
N GLY A 165 -10.25 -13.91 2.20
CA GLY A 165 -11.42 -13.31 2.86
C GLY A 165 -11.13 -11.90 3.43
N THR A 166 -12.10 -11.32 4.12
CA THR A 166 -11.99 -9.96 4.71
C THR A 166 -11.65 -9.95 6.20
N TYR A 167 -11.78 -11.10 6.87
CA TYR A 167 -11.53 -11.30 8.30
C TYR A 167 -10.90 -12.70 8.52
N GLY A 168 -10.25 -12.94 9.66
CA GLY A 168 -9.73 -14.28 10.05
C GLY A 168 -8.61 -14.83 9.15
N ASN A 169 -8.35 -16.14 9.16
CA ASN A 169 -7.40 -16.84 8.28
C ASN A 169 -5.95 -16.36 8.34
N ARG A 170 -5.56 -15.63 9.40
CA ARG A 170 -4.22 -15.01 9.49
C ARG A 170 -3.12 -16.07 9.58
N GLU A 171 -3.45 -17.21 10.17
CA GLU A 171 -2.65 -18.42 10.28
C GLU A 171 -2.25 -19.03 8.93
N MET A 172 -3.02 -18.78 7.86
CA MET A 172 -2.67 -19.24 6.50
C MET A 172 -1.40 -18.59 5.97
N CYS A 173 -1.09 -17.37 6.44
CA CYS A 173 0.16 -16.67 6.10
C CYS A 173 1.27 -16.87 7.15
N GLY A 174 1.06 -17.81 8.09
CA GLY A 174 2.02 -18.18 9.12
C GLY A 174 2.37 -17.05 10.09
N LYS A 175 3.47 -17.28 10.81
CA LYS A 175 3.94 -16.44 11.93
C LYS A 175 4.24 -15.00 11.52
N CYS A 176 4.78 -14.78 10.33
CA CYS A 176 5.14 -13.43 9.88
C CYS A 176 3.92 -12.49 9.90
N TYR A 177 2.75 -12.95 9.44
CA TYR A 177 1.54 -12.14 9.40
C TYR A 177 0.84 -12.02 10.76
N THR A 178 0.86 -13.09 11.55
CA THR A 178 0.18 -13.16 12.85
C THR A 178 0.94 -12.43 13.95
N GLU A 179 2.26 -12.62 14.02
CA GLU A 179 3.16 -12.13 15.08
C GLU A 179 3.72 -10.72 14.82
N MET A 180 3.49 -10.16 13.62
CA MET A 180 3.84 -8.77 13.34
C MET A 180 3.06 -7.80 14.25
N LYS A 181 3.79 -7.10 15.11
CA LYS A 181 3.26 -6.12 16.07
C LYS A 181 3.66 -4.69 15.75
N THR A 182 2.86 -3.76 16.26
CA THR A 182 3.19 -2.33 16.33
C THR A 182 4.10 -2.05 17.53
N ARG A 183 4.57 -0.80 17.69
CA ARG A 183 5.35 -0.39 18.88
C ARG A 183 4.59 -0.57 20.20
N TYR A 184 3.26 -0.65 20.14
CA TYR A 184 2.37 -0.82 21.30
C TYR A 184 1.92 -2.28 21.48
N ASN A 185 2.68 -3.26 20.96
CA ASN A 185 2.37 -4.69 21.03
C ASN A 185 1.02 -5.14 20.42
N LYS A 186 0.31 -4.26 19.71
CA LYS A 186 -0.93 -4.61 19.00
C LYS A 186 -0.64 -5.27 17.65
N PRO A 187 -1.48 -6.21 17.18
CA PRO A 187 -1.33 -6.81 15.86
C PRO A 187 -1.32 -5.73 14.78
N LYS A 188 -0.33 -5.80 13.90
CA LYS A 188 -0.09 -4.79 12.85
C LYS A 188 -0.80 -5.12 11.55
N CYS A 189 -0.95 -6.40 11.24
CA CYS A 189 -1.58 -6.86 10.00
C CYS A 189 -3.09 -7.05 10.19
N PRO A 190 -3.91 -6.66 9.20
CA PRO A 190 -5.37 -6.72 9.29
C PRO A 190 -5.97 -8.13 9.30
#